data_AF-A0A8J3MD36-F1
#
_entry.id   AF-A0A8J3MD36-F1
#
_cell.length_a   1.000
_cell.length_b   1.000
_cell.length_c   1.000
_cell.angle_alpha   90.00
_cell.angle_beta   90.00
_cell.angle_gamma   90.00
#
_symmetry.space_group_name_H-M   'P 1'
#
loop_
_entity.id
_entity.type
_entity.pdbx_description
1 polymer ?
#
loop_
_entity_poly.entity_id
_entity_poly.type
_entity_poly.pdbx_seq_one_letter_code
_entity_poly.pdbx_strand_id
1 'polypeptide(L)' 'MPSDSQAARDYVDLIRSDFELYIQDIQSYFRCLEVERARAFEEAREVSQDYGRFLELMDE' A
#
# COMPACT_ATOMS: atom_id res chain seq x y z
N MET A 1 -2.73 -17.63 -18.15
CA MET A 1 -1.58 -18.50 -17.80
C MET A 1 -1.61 -19.71 -18.71
N PRO A 2 -0.45 -20.18 -19.22
CA PRO A 2 -0.37 -21.41 -19.99
C PRO A 2 -0.92 -22.60 -19.21
N SER A 3 -1.70 -23.47 -19.86
CA SER A 3 -2.36 -24.62 -19.24
C SER A 3 -1.62 -25.94 -19.45
N ASP A 4 -0.57 -25.95 -20.27
CA ASP A 4 0.28 -27.12 -20.52
C ASP A 4 1.77 -26.74 -20.54
N SER A 5 2.62 -27.77 -20.47
CA SER A 5 4.07 -27.61 -20.32
C SER A 5 4.79 -27.12 -21.58
N GLN A 6 4.22 -27.32 -22.77
CA GLN A 6 4.81 -26.80 -24.00
C GLN A 6 4.58 -25.29 -24.09
N ALA A 7 3.34 -24.86 -23.92
CA ALA A 7 3.00 -23.44 -23.87
C ALA A 7 3.74 -22.73 -22.71
N ALA A 8 3.94 -23.40 -21.56
CA ALA A 8 4.73 -22.82 -20.48
C ALA A 8 6.20 -22.57 -20.86
N ARG A 9 6.81 -23.45 -21.66
CA ARG A 9 8.19 -23.26 -22.17
C ARG A 9 8.25 -22.16 -23.21
N ASP A 10 7.27 -22.11 -24.11
CA ASP A 10 7.21 -21.12 -25.19
C ASP A 10 7.09 -19.68 -24.66
N TYR A 11 6.47 -19.51 -23.48
CA TYR A 11 6.24 -18.19 -22.86
C TYR A 11 7.03 -17.96 -21.57
N VAL A 12 7.99 -18.82 -21.20
CA VAL A 12 8.63 -18.77 -19.87
C VAL A 12 9.32 -17.43 -19.59
N ASP A 13 10.00 -16.87 -20.59
CA ASP A 13 10.73 -15.62 -20.43
C ASP A 13 9.78 -14.41 -20.35
N LEU A 14 8.71 -14.42 -21.15
CA LEU A 14 7.67 -13.39 -21.11
C LEU A 14 6.97 -13.38 -19.74
N ILE A 15 6.51 -14.54 -19.29
CA ILE A 15 5.82 -14.67 -18.01
C ILE A 15 6.73 -14.26 -16.85
N ARG A 16 8.00 -14.66 -16.89
CA ARG A 16 8.98 -14.25 -15.87
C ARG A 16 9.13 -12.74 -15.83
N SER A 17 9.38 -12.11 -16.98
CA SER A 17 9.54 -10.65 -17.07
C SER A 17 8.30 -9.91 -16.57
N ASP A 18 7.11 -10.35 -16.96
CA ASP A 18 5.85 -9.74 -16.52
C ASP A 18 5.66 -9.86 -15.00
N PHE A 19 5.99 -11.01 -14.42
CA PHE A 19 5.93 -11.19 -12.97
C PHE A 19 6.94 -10.33 -12.23
N GLU A 20 8.16 -10.18 -12.73
CA GLU A 20 9.18 -9.31 -12.11
C GLU A 20 8.73 -7.83 -12.14
N LEU A 21 8.18 -7.37 -13.27
CA LEU A 21 7.60 -6.02 -13.38
C LEU A 21 6.40 -5.84 -12.44
N TYR A 22 5.49 -6.80 -12.41
CA TYR A 22 4.35 -6.77 -11.49
C TYR A 22 4.79 -6.66 -10.03
N ILE A 23 5.80 -7.44 -9.61
CA ILE A 23 6.34 -7.36 -8.25
C ILE A 23 6.99 -6.00 -7.99
N GLN A 24 7.74 -5.44 -8.93
CA GLN A 24 8.31 -4.11 -8.77
C GLN A 24 7.24 -3.02 -8.59
N ASP A 25 6.17 -3.10 -9.38
CA ASP A 25 5.09 -2.11 -9.38
C ASP A 25 4.26 -2.20 -8.10
N ILE A 26 3.88 -3.41 -7.67
CA ILE A 26 3.08 -3.59 -6.45
C ILE A 26 3.87 -3.17 -5.20
N GLN A 27 5.19 -3.38 -5.18
CA GLN A 27 6.05 -2.91 -4.09
C GLN A 27 6.12 -1.38 -4.05
N SER A 28 6.17 -0.73 -5.21
CA SER A 28 6.13 0.74 -5.30
C SER A 28 4.79 1.29 -4.83
N TYR A 29 3.69 0.63 -5.20
CA TYR A 29 2.35 0.97 -4.76
C TYR A 29 2.20 0.83 -3.23
N PHE A 30 2.65 -0.28 -2.64
CA PHE A 30 2.60 -0.47 -1.19
C PHE A 30 3.43 0.56 -0.42
N ARG A 31 4.62 0.93 -0.91
CA ARG A 31 5.39 2.02 -0.29
C ARG A 31 4.61 3.33 -0.27
N CYS A 32 3.91 3.66 -1.36
CA CYS A 32 3.06 4.85 -1.42
C CYS A 32 1.93 4.77 -0.39
N LEU A 33 1.22 3.64 -0.31
CA LEU A 33 0.13 3.46 0.65
C LEU A 33 0.60 3.55 2.10
N GLU A 34 1.78 3.02 2.44
CA GLU A 34 2.32 3.12 3.79
C GLU A 34 2.68 4.56 4.18
N VAL A 35 3.17 5.37 3.23
CA VAL A 35 3.39 6.81 3.46
C VAL A 35 2.07 7.53 3.74
N GLU A 36 1.05 7.27 2.92
CA GLU A 36 -0.28 7.87 3.09
C GLU A 36 -0.94 7.44 4.40
N ARG A 37 -0.79 6.18 4.77
CA ARG A 37 -1.26 5.66 6.05
C ARG A 37 -0.56 6.37 7.21
N ALA A 38 0.76 6.49 7.18
CA ALA A 38 1.51 7.17 8.24
C ALA A 38 1.08 8.63 8.39
N ARG A 39 0.88 9.36 7.27
CA ARG A 39 0.36 10.73 7.26
C ARG A 39 -1.00 10.82 7.92
N ALA A 40 -1.97 10.00 7.48
CA ALA A 40 -3.32 10.01 8.01
C ALA A 40 -3.38 9.67 9.51
N PHE A 41 -2.48 8.81 9.99
CA PHE A 41 -2.36 8.49 11.41
C PHE A 41 -1.89 9.69 12.24
N GLU A 42 -0.94 10.48 11.74
CA GLU A 42 -0.50 11.69 12.44
C GLU A 42 -1.59 12.77 12.45
N GLU A 43 -2.26 12.98 11.31
CA GLU A 43 -3.41 13.91 11.24
C GLU A 43 -4.51 13.52 12.23
N ALA A 44 -4.87 12.23 12.29
CA ALA A 44 -5.87 11.74 13.24
C ALA A 44 -5.43 11.94 14.70
N ARG A 45 -4.14 11.76 14.99
CA ARG A 45 -3.57 11.99 16.32
C ARG A 45 -3.68 13.46 16.73
N GLU A 46 -3.26 14.38 15.86
CA GLU A 46 -3.35 15.82 16.12
C GLU A 46 -4.79 16.25 16.39
N VAL A 47 -5.72 15.87 15.50
CA VAL A 47 -7.15 16.19 15.65
C VAL A 47 -7.72 15.60 16.93
N SER A 48 -7.33 14.38 17.32
CA SER A 48 -7.80 13.76 18.56
C SER A 48 -7.30 14.50 19.80
N GLN A 49 -6.04 14.97 19.78
CA GLN A 49 -5.48 15.76 20.88
C GLN A 49 -6.17 17.13 20.98
N ASP A 50 -6.43 17.78 19.85
CA ASP A 50 -7.15 19.05 19.79
C ASP A 50 -8.56 18.91 20.35
N TYR A 51 -9.25 17.85 19.96
CA TYR A 51 -10.58 17.53 20.49
C TYR A 51 -10.54 17.24 21.99
N GLY A 52 -9.52 16.51 22.48
CA GLY A 52 -9.32 16.28 23.91
C GLY A 52 -9.21 17.59 24.70
N ARG A 53 -8.38 18.53 24.24
CA ARG A 53 -8.24 19.86 24.86
C ARG A 53 -9.52 20.67 24.81
N PHE A 54 -10.27 20.57 23.71
CA PHE A 54 -11.57 21.21 23.61
C PHE A 54 -12.55 20.69 24.67
N LEU A 55 -12.59 19.37 24.90
CA LEU A 55 -13.44 18.78 25.95
C LEU A 55 -13.03 19.26 27.35
N GLU A 56 -11.72 19.30 27.65
CA GLU A 56 -11.22 19.83 28.92
C GLU A 56 -11.68 21.28 29.18
N LEU A 57 -11.71 22.13 28.14
CA LEU A 57 -12.20 23.50 28.25
C LEU A 57 -13.73 23.61 28.42
N MET A 58 -14.48 22.58 28.05
CA MET A 58 -15.95 22.55 28.15
C MET A 58 -16.44 21.94 29.47
N ASP A 59 -15.58 21.21 30.17
CA ASP A 59 -15.84 20.60 31.48
C ASP A 59 -15.46 21.54 32.67
N GLU A 60 -14.93 22.74 32.39
CA GLU A 60 -14.75 23.87 33.34
C GLU A 60 -15.99 24.80 33.38
#